data_AF-A0AAV2GM17-F1
#
_entry.id   AF-A0AAV2GM17-F1
#
_cell.length_a   1.000
_cell.length_b   1.000
_cell.length_c   1.000
_cell.angle_alpha   90.00
_cell.angle_beta   90.00
_cell.angle_gamma   90.00
#
_symmetry.space_group_name_H-M   'P 1'
#
loop_
_entity.id
_entity.type
_entity.pdbx_description
1 polymer ?
#
loop_
_entity_poly.entity_id
_entity_poly.type
_entity_poly.pdbx_seq_one_letter_code
_entity_poly.pdbx_strand_id
1 'polypeptide(L)'
;MQKDSLLSVAERAHPAWFNAETGIYRSPHTAVALPANPLLDLVSFIFSHRRHDAPHTSSSSAVALPIPLPATQSLTYQDLFPLVKSTASALHKLGIRHDDVVLLVLPNSICFLVVLLAILYACAVVTTMNPLATVVEIKKRIADCGVRLGLAAPERTERKGKLCFY
;
A
#
# COMPACT_ATOMS: atom_id res chain seq x y z
N MET A 1 -50.55 -18.17 -46.74
CA MET A 1 -50.02 -16.83 -47.10
C MET A 1 -50.09 -15.97 -45.84
N GLN A 2 -49.08 -16.03 -44.98
CA GLN A 2 -47.82 -15.27 -45.05
C GLN A 2 -47.92 -13.95 -44.29
N LYS A 3 -47.42 -13.97 -43.04
CA LYS A 3 -46.67 -12.85 -42.45
C LYS A 3 -45.83 -13.29 -41.24
N ASP A 4 -45.07 -14.37 -41.40
CA ASP A 4 -43.83 -14.59 -40.66
C ASP A 4 -42.79 -13.56 -41.15
N SER A 5 -42.82 -12.32 -40.67
CA SER A 5 -41.72 -11.37 -40.99
C SER A 5 -41.72 -10.08 -40.17
N LEU A 6 -41.95 -10.11 -38.85
CA LEU A 6 -41.69 -8.96 -37.97
C LEU A 6 -41.05 -9.35 -36.63
N LEU A 7 -40.13 -10.30 -36.66
CA LEU A 7 -39.03 -10.34 -35.68
C LEU A 7 -37.81 -9.73 -36.36
N SER A 8 -37.89 -8.42 -36.62
CA SER A 8 -36.69 -7.61 -36.74
C SER A 8 -35.98 -7.75 -35.40
N VAL A 9 -34.93 -8.56 -35.39
CA VAL A 9 -33.95 -8.64 -34.31
C VAL A 9 -33.47 -7.21 -34.12
N ALA A 10 -34.09 -6.50 -33.18
CA ALA A 10 -33.57 -5.27 -32.65
C ALA A 10 -32.19 -5.63 -32.12
N GLU A 11 -31.19 -5.30 -32.92
CA GLU A 11 -29.78 -5.36 -32.59
C GLU A 11 -29.65 -4.66 -31.24
N ARG A 12 -29.57 -5.46 -30.18
CA ARG A 12 -29.56 -4.96 -28.81
C ARG A 12 -28.24 -4.21 -28.69
N ALA A 13 -28.29 -2.88 -28.89
CA ALA A 13 -27.15 -2.01 -28.72
C ALA A 13 -26.56 -2.28 -27.34
N HIS A 14 -25.43 -2.98 -27.32
CA HIS A 14 -24.77 -3.38 -26.08
C HIS A 14 -24.21 -2.11 -25.44
N PRO A 15 -24.30 -1.98 -24.10
CA PRO A 15 -23.82 -0.79 -23.44
C PRO A 15 -22.29 -0.69 -23.56
N ALA A 16 -21.74 0.53 -23.60
CA ALA A 16 -20.32 0.78 -23.89
C ALA A 16 -19.31 0.06 -22.97
N TRP A 17 -19.75 -0.37 -21.78
CA TRP A 17 -18.96 -1.13 -20.81
C TRP A 17 -18.96 -2.64 -21.07
N PHE A 18 -19.67 -3.13 -22.08
CA PHE A 18 -19.73 -4.54 -22.46
C PHE A 18 -19.45 -4.72 -23.96
N ASN A 19 -18.43 -5.51 -24.27
CA ASN A 19 -18.12 -5.91 -25.64
C ASN A 19 -18.73 -7.30 -25.91
N ALA A 20 -19.75 -7.36 -26.77
CA ALA A 20 -20.49 -8.59 -27.04
C ALA A 20 -19.73 -9.62 -27.89
N GLU A 21 -18.73 -9.22 -28.67
CA GLU A 21 -17.91 -10.12 -29.48
C GLU A 21 -16.91 -10.90 -28.61
N THR A 22 -16.38 -10.24 -27.57
CA THR A 22 -15.37 -10.82 -26.67
C THR A 22 -15.95 -11.32 -25.35
N GLY A 23 -17.18 -10.92 -25.00
CA GLY A 23 -17.80 -11.19 -23.70
C GLY A 23 -17.14 -10.43 -22.53
N ILE A 24 -16.30 -9.43 -22.83
CA ILE A 24 -15.50 -8.71 -21.83
C ILE A 24 -16.24 -7.46 -21.34
N TYR A 25 -16.23 -7.27 -20.02
CA TYR A 25 -16.69 -6.06 -19.36
C TYR A 25 -15.53 -5.10 -19.10
N ARG A 26 -15.75 -3.80 -19.30
CA ARG A 26 -14.76 -2.73 -19.05
C ARG A 26 -15.34 -1.64 -18.15
N SER A 27 -14.48 -1.02 -17.35
CA SER A 27 -14.88 0.13 -16.52
C SER A 27 -15.44 1.26 -17.41
N PRO A 28 -16.54 1.92 -17.00
CA PRO A 28 -17.03 3.12 -17.68
C PRO A 28 -16.10 4.33 -17.54
N HIS A 29 -15.16 4.28 -16.60
CA HIS A 29 -14.24 5.37 -16.33
C HIS A 29 -13.11 5.42 -17.37
N THR A 30 -12.72 6.64 -17.74
CA THR A 30 -11.55 6.88 -18.60
C THR A 30 -10.33 6.18 -18.02
N ALA A 31 -9.63 5.43 -18.86
CA ALA A 31 -8.38 4.78 -18.46
C ALA A 31 -7.38 5.83 -17.98
N VAL A 32 -6.91 5.67 -16.74
CA VAL A 32 -5.85 6.51 -16.18
C VAL A 32 -4.51 6.02 -16.73
N ALA A 33 -3.71 6.94 -17.25
CA ALA A 33 -2.35 6.62 -17.68
C ALA A 33 -1.50 6.30 -16.44
N LEU A 34 -1.07 5.05 -16.32
CA LEU A 34 -0.12 4.65 -15.28
C LEU A 34 1.28 5.17 -15.66
N PRO A 35 2.10 5.55 -14.66
CA PRO A 35 3.47 5.98 -14.92
C PRO A 35 4.25 4.83 -15.59
N ALA A 36 4.87 5.10 -16.74
CA ALA A 36 5.63 4.11 -17.50
C ALA A 36 7.10 3.96 -17.02
N ASN A 37 7.51 4.70 -15.98
CA ASN A 37 8.89 4.72 -15.53
C ASN A 37 9.20 3.50 -14.63
N PRO A 38 10.08 2.57 -15.05
CA PRO A 38 10.39 1.37 -14.27
C PRO A 38 11.21 1.65 -13.00
N LEU A 39 11.80 2.85 -12.88
CA LEU A 39 12.59 3.26 -11.72
C LEU A 39 11.78 4.07 -10.69
N LEU A 40 10.49 4.29 -10.96
CA LEU A 40 9.63 5.04 -10.06
C LEU A 40 9.06 4.10 -8.99
N ASP A 41 9.63 4.17 -7.79
CA ASP A 41 9.07 3.47 -6.63
C ASP A 41 7.70 4.05 -6.23
N LEU A 42 6.86 3.19 -5.64
CA LEU A 42 5.54 3.52 -5.12
C LEU A 42 5.59 4.70 -4.16
N VAL A 43 6.58 4.74 -3.26
CA VAL A 43 6.70 5.82 -2.28
C VAL A 43 7.04 7.13 -2.99
N SER A 44 7.99 7.10 -3.93
CA SER A 44 8.31 8.26 -4.77
C SER A 44 7.09 8.74 -5.58
N PHE A 45 6.28 7.84 -6.13
CA PHE A 45 5.05 8.17 -6.85
C PHE A 45 3.99 8.82 -5.94
N ILE A 46 3.75 8.26 -4.75
CA ILE A 46 2.81 8.82 -3.77
C ILE A 46 3.22 10.24 -3.39
N PHE A 47 4.52 10.46 -3.15
CA PHE A 47 5.03 11.79 -2.79
C PHE A 47 5.21 12.74 -3.99
N SER A 48 5.20 12.25 -5.24
CA SER A 48 5.33 13.09 -6.44
C SER A 48 4.02 13.75 -6.87
N HIS A 49 2.86 13.16 -6.53
CA HIS A 49 1.51 13.70 -6.85
C HIS A 49 1.13 14.93 -6.01
N ARG A 50 2.11 15.52 -5.34
CA ARG A 50 1.91 16.41 -4.21
C ARG A 50 1.91 17.90 -4.58
N ARG A 51 1.74 18.24 -5.86
CA ARG A 51 2.07 19.59 -6.33
C ARG A 51 1.19 20.25 -7.40
N HIS A 52 0.03 19.72 -7.76
CA HIS A 52 -0.74 20.37 -8.85
C HIS A 52 -2.19 20.78 -8.59
N ASP A 53 -2.91 20.22 -7.63
CA ASP A 53 -4.37 20.48 -7.48
C ASP A 53 -4.75 21.33 -6.26
N ALA A 54 -4.10 22.47 -6.07
CA ALA A 54 -4.67 23.53 -5.23
C ALA A 54 -4.07 24.91 -5.57
N PRO A 55 -4.63 25.67 -6.52
CA PRO A 55 -4.42 27.10 -6.55
C PRO A 55 -5.20 27.69 -5.36
N HIS A 56 -4.50 28.42 -4.49
CA HIS A 56 -5.06 29.22 -3.39
C HIS A 56 -5.45 28.51 -2.08
N THR A 57 -4.57 27.71 -1.48
CA THR A 57 -4.35 27.79 -0.03
C THR A 57 -2.96 27.29 0.30
N SER A 58 -2.32 27.92 1.26
CA SER A 58 -1.02 27.58 1.84
C SER A 58 -1.02 26.18 2.48
N SER A 59 -1.10 25.11 1.69
CA SER A 59 -1.28 23.73 2.16
C SER A 59 0.03 23.02 2.50
N SER A 60 0.94 23.73 3.16
CA SER A 60 2.11 23.13 3.83
C SER A 60 1.70 22.27 5.04
N SER A 61 0.45 22.39 5.50
CA SER A 61 -0.10 21.78 6.74
C SER A 61 -1.14 20.68 6.48
N ALA A 62 -1.08 20.00 5.32
CA ALA A 62 -1.96 18.85 5.08
C ALA A 62 -1.56 17.69 6.01
N VAL A 63 -2.45 17.38 6.96
CA VAL A 63 -2.30 16.27 7.91
C VAL A 63 -2.40 14.96 7.13
N ALA A 64 -1.37 14.11 7.24
CA ALA A 64 -1.31 12.83 6.56
C ALA A 64 -2.14 11.74 7.28
N LEU A 65 -2.14 11.76 8.61
CA LEU A 65 -2.88 10.80 9.44
C LEU A 65 -3.39 11.47 10.72
N PRO A 66 -4.70 11.41 11.02
CA PRO A 66 -5.23 11.67 12.35
C PRO A 66 -4.80 10.54 13.31
N ILE A 67 -4.18 10.87 14.44
CA ILE A 67 -3.90 9.89 15.51
C ILE A 67 -5.16 9.70 16.35
N PRO A 68 -5.53 8.46 16.75
CA PRO A 68 -6.58 8.27 17.75
C PRO A 68 -6.04 8.54 19.18
N LEU A 69 -6.41 9.71 19.74
CA LEU A 69 -6.49 10.09 21.19
C LEU A 69 -5.18 10.34 22.00
N PRO A 70 -5.21 11.06 23.15
CA PRO A 70 -5.61 12.47 23.36
C PRO A 70 -4.49 13.47 22.97
N ALA A 71 -3.42 12.99 22.35
CA ALA A 71 -2.30 13.83 21.90
C ALA A 71 -2.64 14.48 20.56
N THR A 72 -2.74 15.79 20.56
CA THR A 72 -3.02 16.67 19.40
C THR A 72 -1.84 16.75 18.42
N GLN A 73 -1.11 15.65 18.20
CA GLN A 73 0.02 15.65 17.29
C GLN A 73 -0.46 15.21 15.90
N SER A 74 -0.65 16.18 15.02
CA SER A 74 -0.88 15.91 13.60
C SER A 74 0.48 15.73 12.90
N LEU A 75 0.64 14.63 12.17
CA LEU A 75 1.81 14.44 11.34
C LEU A 75 1.52 14.99 9.95
N THR A 76 2.23 16.04 9.55
CA THR A 76 2.06 16.60 8.21
C THR A 76 2.77 15.71 7.21
N TYR A 77 2.29 15.68 5.96
CA TYR A 77 3.02 14.96 4.92
C TYR A 77 4.48 15.47 4.75
N GLN A 78 4.80 16.72 5.15
CA GLN A 78 6.17 17.27 5.04
C GLN A 78 7.12 16.61 6.03
N ASP A 79 6.61 16.25 7.21
CA ASP A 79 7.35 15.53 8.23
C ASP A 79 7.42 14.03 7.91
N LEU A 80 6.43 13.49 7.20
CA LEU A 80 6.36 12.06 6.86
C LEU A 80 7.52 11.59 5.98
N PHE A 81 7.85 12.32 4.92
CA PHE A 81 8.86 11.88 3.96
C PHE A 81 10.28 11.81 4.55
N PRO A 82 10.78 12.83 5.28
CA PRO A 82 12.05 12.74 6.00
C PRO A 82 12.07 11.59 7.00
N LEU A 83 10.96 11.35 7.71
CA LEU A 83 10.84 10.26 8.68
C LEU A 83 10.97 8.90 7.99
N VAL A 84 10.20 8.67 6.91
CA VAL A 84 10.28 7.47 6.08
C VAL A 84 11.70 7.24 5.55
N LYS A 85 12.36 8.28 5.04
CA LYS A 85 13.74 8.19 4.54
C LYS A 85 14.75 7.85 5.65
N SER A 86 14.57 8.43 6.83
CA SER A 86 15.39 8.14 8.01
C SER A 86 15.22 6.67 8.46
N THR A 87 13.97 6.21 8.56
CA THR A 87 13.64 4.82 8.90
C THR A 87 14.19 3.84 7.85
N ALA A 88 14.09 4.17 6.56
CA ALA A 88 14.65 3.33 5.50
C ALA A 88 16.18 3.21 5.61
N SER A 89 16.87 4.31 5.94
CA SER A 89 18.31 4.29 6.23
C SER A 89 18.64 3.40 7.44
N ALA A 90 17.81 3.44 8.49
CA ALA A 90 17.96 2.57 9.66
C ALA A 90 17.75 1.08 9.30
N LEU A 91 16.75 0.76 8.49
CA LEU A 91 16.50 -0.61 8.00
C LEU A 91 17.68 -1.13 7.15
N HIS A 92 18.25 -0.27 6.30
CA HIS A 92 19.44 -0.61 5.53
C HIS A 92 20.66 -0.88 6.42
N LYS A 93 20.85 -0.09 7.50
CA LYS A 93 21.89 -0.34 8.52
C LYS A 93 21.65 -1.64 9.29
N LEU A 94 20.40 -2.05 9.45
CA LEU A 94 20.02 -3.32 10.06
C LEU A 94 20.26 -4.52 9.13
N GLY A 95 20.65 -4.28 7.87
CA GLY A 95 21.03 -5.30 6.91
C GLY A 95 19.94 -5.67 5.89
N ILE A 96 18.80 -4.96 5.88
CA ILE A 96 17.75 -5.16 4.88
C ILE A 96 18.25 -4.67 3.52
N ARG A 97 18.10 -5.52 2.52
CA ARG A 97 18.42 -5.25 1.11
C ARG A 97 17.17 -5.33 0.24
N HIS A 98 17.36 -4.97 -1.02
CA HIS A 98 16.37 -5.21 -2.07
C HIS A 98 15.94 -6.69 -2.05
N ASP A 99 14.64 -6.92 -2.21
CA ASP A 99 13.99 -8.25 -2.23
C ASP A 99 13.96 -8.99 -0.87
N ASP A 100 14.44 -8.37 0.21
CA ASP A 100 14.29 -8.96 1.54
C ASP A 100 12.86 -8.81 2.06
N VAL A 101 12.34 -9.86 2.69
CA VAL A 101 10.99 -9.87 3.25
C VAL A 101 11.01 -9.42 4.72
N VAL A 102 10.23 -8.38 5.03
CA VAL A 102 10.07 -7.83 6.37
C VAL A 102 8.64 -8.03 6.85
N LEU A 103 8.48 -8.67 8.00
CA LEU A 103 7.18 -8.90 8.65
C LEU A 103 6.84 -7.75 9.61
N LEU A 104 5.65 -7.19 9.46
CA LEU A 104 5.07 -6.19 10.35
C LEU A 104 3.92 -6.77 11.17
N VAL A 105 4.08 -6.77 12.48
CA VAL A 105 3.07 -7.18 13.48
C VAL A 105 2.81 -5.99 14.41
N LEU A 106 2.27 -4.90 13.85
CA LEU A 106 1.99 -3.66 14.60
C LEU A 106 0.49 -3.33 14.55
N PRO A 107 -0.04 -2.67 15.59
CA PRO A 107 -1.37 -2.08 15.55
C PRO A 107 -1.43 -0.93 14.54
N ASN A 108 -2.64 -0.63 14.07
CA ASN A 108 -2.89 0.51 13.19
C ASN A 108 -2.47 1.80 13.90
N SER A 109 -1.34 2.36 13.48
CA SER A 109 -0.66 3.50 14.09
C SER A 109 0.18 4.22 13.04
N ILE A 110 0.59 5.46 13.35
CA ILE A 110 1.52 6.19 12.47
C ILE A 110 2.82 5.40 12.29
N CYS A 111 3.32 4.76 13.35
CA CYS A 111 4.52 3.93 13.28
C CYS A 111 4.38 2.81 12.23
N PHE A 112 3.22 2.14 12.18
CA PHE A 112 2.94 1.13 11.16
C PHE A 112 3.06 1.72 9.75
N LEU A 113 2.44 2.88 9.48
CA LEU A 113 2.51 3.52 8.16
C LEU A 113 3.94 3.93 7.80
N VAL A 114 4.65 4.57 8.73
CA VAL A 114 6.03 5.05 8.52
C VAL A 114 6.95 3.88 8.17
N VAL A 115 6.86 2.79 8.92
CA VAL A 115 7.71 1.60 8.69
C VAL A 115 7.31 0.89 7.41
N LEU A 116 6.01 0.76 7.11
CA LEU A 116 5.50 0.20 5.86
C LEU A 116 6.07 0.95 4.65
N LEU A 117 5.97 2.28 4.65
CA LEU A 117 6.50 3.13 3.59
C LEU A 117 8.04 3.07 3.53
N ALA A 118 8.72 2.96 4.68
CA ALA A 118 10.17 2.87 4.71
C ALA A 118 10.69 1.56 4.09
N ILE A 119 10.00 0.44 4.30
CA ILE A 119 10.34 -0.86 3.69
C ILE A 119 10.16 -0.78 2.18
N LEU A 120 9.04 -0.22 1.72
CA LEU A 120 8.77 -0.02 0.29
C LEU A 120 9.82 0.89 -0.36
N TYR A 121 10.18 2.00 0.31
CA TYR A 121 11.22 2.92 -0.16
C TYR A 121 12.62 2.27 -0.22
N ALA A 122 12.89 1.27 0.63
CA ALA A 122 14.11 0.48 0.58
C ALA A 122 14.08 -0.62 -0.51
N CYS A 123 13.02 -0.65 -1.33
CA CYS A 123 12.73 -1.69 -2.32
C CYS A 123 12.71 -3.11 -1.71
N ALA A 124 12.30 -3.22 -0.45
CA ALA A 124 12.12 -4.48 0.24
C ALA A 124 10.64 -4.89 0.21
N VAL A 125 10.38 -6.18 0.44
CA VAL A 125 9.03 -6.74 0.43
C VAL A 125 8.46 -6.67 1.84
N VAL A 126 7.25 -6.13 1.97
CA VAL A 126 6.55 -6.07 3.26
C VAL A 126 5.47 -7.13 3.33
N THR A 127 5.43 -7.86 4.44
CA THR A 127 4.32 -8.75 4.78
C THR A 127 3.73 -8.28 6.10
N THR A 128 2.41 -8.16 6.17
CA THR A 128 1.71 -7.64 7.35
C THR A 128 0.92 -8.77 8.01
N MET A 129 0.86 -8.73 9.33
CA MET A 129 0.01 -9.61 10.11
C MET A 129 -0.71 -8.83 11.18
N ASN A 130 -1.92 -9.29 11.50
CA ASN A 130 -2.68 -8.73 12.60
C ASN A 130 -1.86 -8.89 13.90
N PRO A 131 -1.73 -7.84 14.73
CA PRO A 131 -1.10 -7.94 16.05
C PRO A 131 -1.77 -8.96 16.97
N LEU A 132 -3.02 -9.35 16.70
CA LEU A 132 -3.76 -10.40 17.43
C LEU A 132 -3.53 -11.82 16.88
N ALA A 133 -2.79 -11.99 15.77
CA ALA A 133 -2.54 -13.29 15.16
C ALA A 133 -1.76 -14.22 16.12
N THR A 134 -2.07 -15.51 16.12
CA THR A 134 -1.43 -16.47 17.03
C THR A 134 0.05 -16.69 16.70
N VAL A 135 0.83 -17.15 17.68
CA VAL A 135 2.26 -17.46 17.50
C VAL A 135 2.47 -18.52 16.40
N VAL A 136 1.53 -19.47 16.26
CA VAL A 136 1.56 -20.51 15.22
C VAL A 136 1.41 -19.88 13.83
N GLU A 137 0.47 -18.95 13.66
CA GLU A 137 0.28 -18.24 12.39
C GLU A 137 1.49 -17.37 12.04
N ILE A 138 2.11 -16.71 13.04
CA ILE A 138 3.32 -15.90 12.83
C ILE A 138 4.47 -16.78 12.36
N LYS A 139 4.70 -17.93 13.01
CA LYS A 139 5.74 -18.87 12.60
C LYS A 139 5.49 -19.42 11.20
N LYS A 140 4.23 -19.75 10.89
CA LYS A 140 3.85 -20.19 9.54
C LYS A 140 4.14 -19.11 8.51
N ARG A 141 3.78 -17.86 8.77
CA ARG A 141 4.07 -16.73 7.88
C ARG A 141 5.57 -16.53 7.69
N ILE A 142 6.37 -16.63 8.75
CA ILE A 142 7.83 -16.52 8.68
C ILE A 142 8.42 -17.61 7.78
N ALA A 143 7.94 -18.86 7.93
CA ALA A 143 8.39 -19.99 7.13
C ALA A 143 7.95 -19.88 5.65
N ASP A 144 6.69 -19.51 5.42
CA ASP A 144 6.13 -19.41 4.06
C ASP A 144 6.76 -18.25 3.26
N CYS A 145 7.08 -17.13 3.93
CA CYS A 145 7.56 -15.92 3.26
C CYS A 145 9.07 -15.69 3.36
N GLY A 146 9.84 -16.57 4.04
CA GLY A 146 11.30 -16.40 4.17
C GLY A 146 11.70 -15.10 4.86
N VAL A 147 10.96 -14.71 5.90
CA VAL A 147 11.11 -13.41 6.57
C VAL A 147 12.52 -13.24 7.15
N ARG A 148 13.18 -12.13 6.80
CA ARG A 148 14.51 -11.77 7.31
C ARG A 148 14.47 -10.93 8.58
N LEU A 149 13.45 -10.08 8.70
CA LEU A 149 13.24 -9.23 9.87
C LEU A 149 11.76 -9.19 10.23
N GLY A 150 11.45 -9.33 11.52
CA GLY A 150 10.10 -9.12 12.05
C GLY A 150 10.09 -7.94 13.02
N LEU A 151 9.22 -6.97 12.79
CA LEU A 151 8.94 -5.86 13.69
C LEU A 151 7.60 -6.11 14.36
N ALA A 152 7.56 -5.98 15.69
CA ALA A 152 6.37 -6.26 16.47
C ALA A 152 6.30 -5.31 17.67
N ALA A 153 5.08 -4.91 18.05
CA ALA A 153 4.87 -4.04 19.20
C ALA A 153 5.52 -4.60 20.49
N PRO A 154 6.04 -3.74 21.37
CA PRO A 154 6.88 -4.12 22.52
C PRO A 154 6.20 -5.11 23.48
N GLU A 155 4.88 -5.05 23.61
CA GLU A 155 4.07 -5.94 24.47
C GLU A 155 4.17 -7.43 24.09
N ARG A 156 4.70 -7.76 22.91
CA ARG A 156 4.71 -9.14 22.37
C ARG A 156 6.10 -9.76 22.22
N THR A 157 7.12 -9.17 22.84
CA THR A 157 8.52 -9.55 22.64
C THR A 157 8.97 -10.74 23.51
N GLU A 158 8.72 -11.97 23.06
CA GLU A 158 9.58 -13.10 23.46
C GLU A 158 10.82 -13.14 22.56
N ARG A 159 11.98 -12.75 23.10
CA ARG A 159 13.28 -12.81 22.41
C ARG A 159 13.60 -14.26 22.00
N LYS A 160 13.43 -14.60 20.72
CA LYS A 160 14.00 -15.83 20.13
C LYS A 160 14.68 -15.52 18.80
N GLY A 161 16.01 -15.49 18.83
CA GLY A 161 16.96 -15.67 17.71
C GLY A 161 16.82 -14.73 16.51
N LYS A 162 17.86 -13.93 16.22
CA LYS A 162 18.06 -13.03 15.05
C LYS A 162 16.91 -12.08 14.63
N LEU A 163 15.72 -12.18 15.22
CA LEU A 163 14.63 -11.23 15.06
C LEU A 163 14.71 -10.19 16.19
N CYS A 164 15.23 -9.02 15.85
CA CYS A 164 15.11 -7.84 16.71
C CYS A 164 13.72 -7.25 16.53
N PHE A 165 12.85 -7.51 17.50
CA PHE A 165 11.56 -6.84 17.63
C PHE A 165 11.79 -5.47 18.28
N TYR A 166 11.33 -4.40 17.63
CA TYR A 166 11.27 -3.03 18.13
C TYR A 166 9.82 -2.58 18.19
#